data_AF-A0A542XVB2-F1
#
_entry.id   AF-A0A542XVB2-F1
#
_cell.length_a   1.000
_cell.length_b   1.000
_cell.length_c   1.000
_cell.angle_alpha   90.00
_cell.angle_beta   90.00
_cell.angle_gamma   90.00
#
_symmetry.space_group_name_H-M   'P 1'
#
loop_
_entity.id
_entity.type
_entity.pdbx_description
1 polymer ?
#
loop_
_entity_poly.entity_id
_entity_poly.type
_entity_poly.pdbx_seq_one_letter_code
_entity_poly.pdbx_strand_id
1 'polypeptide(L)'
;MPLVPKHHAGNGFAVASEQGRICALAARGQRDLRQCVRAYPSLFPNPPVDDTMLSALALSTAFIAPWCSVEQLRVANRASLWVTAEDWQVDRVATSDDAVRSIVSACEAVADGAAPDVDCTLGQLLAEIRDELATGAGFTEWQPVWREEVHRMLTADIREWEWRHSARPPSFAEYLDNADNYGASFVNVSHWIVTGDAQTRSHLPELIAASREVQRILRLSNDLASYERDIRSGDLNALLLVDREEVSRQLRDGIRACQDHLHTLEVTCPREALYLAREAGFTTGFYHGADYWGDSER
;
A
#
# COMPACT_ATOMS: atom_id res chain seq x y z
N MET A 1 25.53 -13.04 -32.18
CA MET A 1 25.62 -13.71 -30.86
C MET A 1 25.39 -12.65 -29.80
N PRO A 2 24.42 -12.79 -28.89
CA PRO A 2 24.26 -11.87 -27.79
C PRO A 2 25.49 -11.98 -26.88
N LEU A 3 26.10 -10.86 -26.52
CA LEU A 3 27.13 -10.80 -25.51
C LEU A 3 26.53 -11.29 -24.18
N VAL A 4 26.88 -12.50 -23.78
CA VAL A 4 26.61 -12.98 -22.42
C VAL A 4 27.30 -12.00 -21.47
N PRO A 5 26.58 -11.30 -20.58
CA PRO A 5 27.20 -10.40 -19.62
C PRO A 5 28.25 -11.19 -18.83
N LYS A 6 29.49 -10.71 -18.82
CA LYS A 6 30.54 -11.33 -17.99
C LYS A 6 30.17 -11.09 -16.53
N HIS A 7 29.59 -12.09 -15.88
CA HIS A 7 29.31 -12.04 -14.45
C HIS A 7 30.63 -12.12 -13.67
N HIS A 8 31.08 -11.00 -13.12
CA HIS A 8 32.24 -10.98 -12.24
C HIS A 8 31.87 -11.61 -10.88
N ALA A 9 32.50 -12.72 -10.53
CA ALA A 9 32.22 -13.48 -9.31
C ALA A 9 32.29 -12.62 -8.02
N GLY A 10 33.17 -11.61 -7.96
CA GLY A 10 33.27 -10.67 -6.84
C GLY A 10 32.02 -9.79 -6.64
N ASN A 11 31.32 -9.44 -7.72
CA ASN A 11 30.03 -8.74 -7.64
C ASN A 11 28.92 -9.68 -7.14
N GLY A 12 29.01 -10.97 -7.49
CA GLY A 12 28.04 -11.99 -7.07
C GLY A 12 27.93 -12.16 -5.56
N PHE A 13 29.06 -12.19 -4.83
CA PHE A 13 29.04 -12.33 -3.37
C PHE A 13 28.41 -11.14 -2.65
N ALA A 14 28.75 -9.92 -3.05
CA ALA A 14 28.20 -8.71 -2.44
C ALA A 14 26.69 -8.60 -2.69
N VAL A 15 26.25 -8.83 -3.94
CA VAL A 15 24.83 -8.84 -4.29
C VAL A 15 24.08 -9.91 -3.50
N ALA A 16 24.58 -11.16 -3.48
CA ALA A 16 23.91 -12.25 -2.75
C ALA A 16 23.84 -12.00 -1.25
N SER A 17 24.89 -11.45 -0.65
CA SER A 17 24.92 -11.07 0.77
C SER A 17 23.85 -10.01 1.09
N GLU A 18 23.72 -9.00 0.22
CA GLU A 18 22.70 -7.96 0.39
C GLU A 18 21.28 -8.51 0.22
N GLN A 19 21.04 -9.35 -0.79
CA GLN A 19 19.74 -10.02 -0.96
C GLN A 19 19.40 -10.89 0.27
N GLY A 20 20.37 -11.63 0.81
CA GLY A 20 20.19 -12.40 2.03
C GLY A 20 19.82 -11.54 3.24
N ARG A 21 20.43 -10.36 3.38
CA ARG A 21 20.10 -9.39 4.43
C ARG A 21 18.66 -8.86 4.30
N ILE A 22 18.24 -8.52 3.08
CA ILE A 22 16.87 -8.04 2.81
C ILE A 22 15.84 -9.15 3.09
N CYS A 23 16.11 -10.38 2.67
CA CYS A 23 15.25 -11.52 3.00
C CYS A 23 15.16 -11.76 4.52
N ALA A 24 16.25 -11.57 5.26
CA ALA A 24 16.24 -11.68 6.72
C ALA A 24 15.39 -10.56 7.38
N LEU A 25 15.41 -9.35 6.81
CA LEU A 25 14.54 -8.23 7.20
C LEU A 25 13.06 -8.58 6.97
N ALA A 26 12.72 -9.05 5.77
CA ALA A 26 11.37 -9.51 5.43
C ALA A 26 10.88 -10.64 6.36
N ALA A 27 11.71 -11.66 6.61
CA ALA A 27 11.34 -12.77 7.49
C ALA A 27 11.05 -12.33 8.94
N ARG A 28 11.66 -11.23 9.41
CA ARG A 28 11.33 -10.64 10.72
C ARG A 28 10.03 -9.85 10.66
N GLY A 29 9.81 -9.07 9.60
CA GLY A 29 8.54 -8.38 9.34
C GLY A 29 7.35 -9.36 9.29
N GLN A 30 7.49 -10.47 8.56
CA GLN A 30 6.45 -11.51 8.48
C GLN A 30 6.10 -12.09 9.86
N ARG A 31 7.09 -12.28 10.75
CA ARG A 31 6.80 -12.77 12.12
C ARG A 31 5.98 -11.77 12.92
N ASP A 32 6.26 -10.47 12.80
CA ASP A 32 5.46 -9.43 13.44
C ASP A 32 4.04 -9.41 12.88
N LEU A 33 3.88 -9.47 11.55
CA LEU A 33 2.57 -9.55 10.90
C LEU A 33 1.76 -10.77 11.36
N ARG A 34 2.39 -11.95 11.48
CA ARG A 34 1.73 -13.16 12.00
C ARG A 34 1.29 -12.99 13.46
N GLN A 35 2.07 -12.28 14.27
CA GLN A 35 1.67 -11.96 15.64
C GLN A 35 0.48 -11.00 15.64
N CYS A 36 0.47 -9.99 14.76
CA CYS A 36 -0.63 -9.06 14.58
C CYS A 36 -1.92 -9.78 14.19
N VAL A 37 -1.88 -10.64 13.16
CA VAL A 37 -3.04 -11.44 12.73
C VAL A 37 -3.58 -12.33 13.86
N ARG A 38 -2.70 -12.93 14.67
CA ARG A 38 -3.12 -13.74 15.84
C ARG A 38 -3.78 -12.92 16.95
N ALA A 39 -3.43 -11.65 17.08
CA ALA A 39 -4.06 -10.76 18.05
C ALA A 39 -5.48 -10.34 17.62
N TYR A 40 -5.76 -10.34 16.32
CA TYR A 40 -7.04 -9.92 15.73
C TYR A 40 -7.67 -11.00 14.83
N PRO A 41 -7.99 -12.20 15.35
CA PRO A 41 -8.43 -13.32 14.52
C PRO A 41 -9.77 -13.09 13.81
N SER A 42 -10.63 -12.18 14.30
CA SER A 42 -11.89 -11.81 13.65
C SER A 42 -11.72 -10.81 12.50
N LEU A 43 -10.58 -10.11 12.45
CA LEU A 43 -10.32 -9.07 11.46
C LEU A 43 -9.77 -9.66 10.14
N PHE A 44 -9.05 -10.77 10.24
CA PHE A 44 -8.30 -11.36 9.12
C PHE A 44 -8.84 -12.76 8.78
N PRO A 45 -9.65 -12.89 7.71
CA PRO A 45 -10.04 -14.21 7.19
C PRO A 45 -8.83 -14.99 6.67
N ASN A 46 -8.79 -16.29 6.89
CA ASN A 46 -7.75 -17.16 6.35
C ASN A 46 -8.37 -18.39 5.67
N PRO A 47 -8.31 -18.50 4.33
CA PRO A 47 -7.82 -17.49 3.35
C PRO A 47 -8.74 -16.25 3.25
N PRO A 48 -8.30 -15.13 2.63
CA PRO A 48 -7.03 -14.94 1.90
C PRO A 48 -5.82 -14.40 2.70
N VAL A 49 -5.98 -14.02 3.98
CA VAL A 49 -4.86 -13.50 4.80
C VAL A 49 -4.04 -14.65 5.38
N ASP A 50 -3.31 -15.34 4.50
CA ASP A 50 -2.51 -16.51 4.82
C ASP A 50 -1.01 -16.20 4.99
N ASP A 51 -0.19 -17.20 5.36
CA ASP A 51 1.25 -17.03 5.55
C ASP A 51 1.97 -16.58 4.25
N THR A 52 1.40 -16.84 3.07
CA THR A 52 1.93 -16.43 1.76
C THR A 52 1.74 -14.93 1.54
N MET A 53 0.52 -14.43 1.73
CA MET A 53 0.21 -13.00 1.64
C MET A 53 1.05 -12.20 2.64
N LEU A 54 1.16 -12.66 3.90
CA LEU A 54 1.97 -11.98 4.91
C LEU A 54 3.46 -11.97 4.54
N SER A 55 3.96 -13.03 3.90
CA SER A 55 5.32 -13.08 3.37
C SER A 55 5.52 -12.07 2.24
N ALA A 56 4.57 -11.99 1.31
CA ALA A 56 4.61 -11.05 0.18
C ALA A 56 4.61 -9.59 0.67
N LEU A 57 3.75 -9.23 1.62
CA LEU A 57 3.71 -7.90 2.23
C LEU A 57 5.06 -7.54 2.87
N ALA A 58 5.63 -8.44 3.68
CA ALA A 58 6.89 -8.20 4.35
C ALA A 58 8.09 -8.14 3.39
N LEU A 59 8.07 -8.92 2.30
CA LEU A 59 9.05 -8.81 1.23
C LEU A 59 8.96 -7.46 0.53
N SER A 60 7.75 -7.01 0.21
CA SER A 60 7.53 -5.71 -0.43
C SER A 60 8.16 -4.58 0.37
N THR A 61 7.79 -4.40 1.63
CA THR A 61 8.35 -3.33 2.46
C THR A 61 9.88 -3.42 2.62
N ALA A 62 10.41 -4.62 2.83
CA ALA A 62 11.85 -4.84 2.99
C ALA A 62 12.65 -4.54 1.71
N PHE A 63 12.12 -4.90 0.54
CA PHE A 63 12.76 -4.61 -0.73
C PHE A 63 12.54 -3.16 -1.17
N ILE A 64 11.47 -2.50 -0.76
CA ILE A 64 11.26 -1.07 -1.03
C ILE A 64 12.24 -0.22 -0.22
N ALA A 65 12.40 -0.51 1.08
CA ALA A 65 13.25 0.26 2.00
C ALA A 65 14.30 -0.61 2.70
N PRO A 66 15.24 -1.24 1.97
CA PRO A 66 16.20 -2.19 2.54
C PRO A 66 17.16 -1.57 3.55
N TRP A 67 17.33 -0.24 3.54
CA TRP A 67 18.18 0.49 4.47
C TRP A 67 17.56 0.64 5.87
N CYS A 68 16.26 0.37 6.03
CA CYS A 68 15.59 0.49 7.31
C CYS A 68 15.82 -0.73 8.21
N SER A 69 15.69 -0.51 9.52
CA SER A 69 15.61 -1.58 10.52
C SER A 69 14.23 -2.25 10.54
N VAL A 70 14.12 -3.36 11.26
CA VAL A 70 12.83 -4.06 11.44
C VAL A 70 11.82 -3.16 12.14
N GLU A 71 12.29 -2.45 13.17
CA GLU A 71 11.49 -1.52 13.98
C GLU A 71 10.99 -0.36 13.13
N GLN A 72 11.83 0.15 12.22
CA GLN A 72 11.44 1.22 11.29
C GLN A 72 10.41 0.77 10.25
N LEU A 73 10.46 -0.49 9.80
CA LEU A 73 9.49 -1.03 8.83
C LEU A 73 8.23 -1.60 9.48
N ARG A 74 8.20 -1.75 10.80
CA ARG A 74 7.07 -2.38 11.51
C ARG A 74 5.77 -1.62 11.27
N VAL A 75 5.78 -0.30 11.41
CA VAL A 75 4.59 0.52 11.19
C VAL A 75 4.11 0.42 9.74
N ALA A 76 5.00 0.51 8.75
CA ALA A 76 4.62 0.38 7.34
C ALA A 76 3.98 -1.00 7.05
N ASN A 77 4.56 -2.08 7.58
CA ASN A 77 4.00 -3.43 7.48
C ASN A 77 2.59 -3.52 8.09
N ARG A 78 2.41 -2.99 9.31
CA ARG A 78 1.11 -3.00 10.00
C ARG A 78 0.08 -2.11 9.32
N ALA A 79 0.49 -0.96 8.79
CA ALA A 79 -0.37 -0.09 7.98
C ALA A 79 -0.83 -0.80 6.71
N SER A 80 0.06 -1.47 5.97
CA SER A 80 -0.33 -2.27 4.79
C SER A 80 -1.26 -3.42 5.15
N LEU A 81 -1.02 -4.11 6.27
CA LEU A 81 -1.92 -5.15 6.76
C LEU A 81 -3.27 -4.57 7.19
N TRP A 82 -3.29 -3.37 7.77
CA TRP A 82 -4.53 -2.68 8.13
C TRP A 82 -5.34 -2.29 6.89
N VAL A 83 -4.70 -1.76 5.85
CA VAL A 83 -5.37 -1.48 4.55
C VAL A 83 -6.00 -2.76 3.98
N THR A 84 -5.31 -3.90 4.05
CA THR A 84 -5.88 -5.20 3.65
C THR A 84 -7.13 -5.56 4.47
N ALA A 85 -7.11 -5.33 5.78
CA ALA A 85 -8.26 -5.61 6.63
C ALA A 85 -9.43 -4.68 6.32
N GLU A 86 -9.15 -3.40 6.15
CA GLU A 86 -10.13 -2.36 5.85
C GLU A 86 -10.86 -2.68 4.54
N ASP A 87 -10.11 -2.94 3.46
CA ASP A 87 -10.62 -3.36 2.15
C ASP A 87 -11.56 -4.56 2.29
N TRP A 88 -11.14 -5.61 3.02
CA TRP A 88 -12.00 -6.76 3.26
C TRP A 88 -13.29 -6.41 4.01
N GLN A 89 -13.23 -5.56 5.04
CA GLN A 89 -14.40 -5.17 5.81
C GLN A 89 -15.40 -4.38 4.96
N VAL A 90 -14.93 -3.46 4.11
CA VAL A 90 -15.80 -2.67 3.22
C VAL A 90 -16.34 -3.52 2.07
N ASP A 91 -15.52 -4.35 1.45
CA ASP A 91 -15.85 -5.01 0.20
C ASP A 91 -16.59 -6.33 0.38
N ARG A 92 -16.34 -7.02 1.49
CA ARG A 92 -16.85 -8.39 1.71
C ARG A 92 -17.77 -8.53 2.91
N VAL A 93 -17.59 -7.69 3.93
CA VAL A 93 -18.36 -7.80 5.19
C VAL A 93 -19.51 -6.81 5.23
N ALA A 94 -19.31 -5.58 4.81
CA ALA A 94 -20.37 -4.58 4.79
C ALA A 94 -21.44 -4.93 3.76
N THR A 95 -22.70 -4.95 4.21
CA THR A 95 -23.86 -5.35 3.38
C THR A 95 -24.79 -4.20 3.02
N SER A 96 -24.44 -2.96 3.41
CA SER A 96 -25.24 -1.76 3.18
C SER A 96 -24.39 -0.49 3.25
N ASP A 97 -24.90 0.60 2.66
CA ASP A 97 -24.27 1.92 2.69
C ASP A 97 -24.06 2.41 4.13
N ASP A 98 -25.08 2.22 4.99
CA ASP A 98 -25.00 2.57 6.41
C ASP A 98 -23.89 1.79 7.14
N ALA A 99 -23.68 0.51 6.80
CA ALA A 99 -22.61 -0.29 7.38
C ALA A 99 -21.22 0.22 6.96
N VAL A 100 -21.03 0.53 5.67
CA VAL A 100 -19.77 1.11 5.17
C VAL A 100 -19.48 2.45 5.84
N ARG A 101 -20.46 3.37 5.86
CA ARG A 101 -20.29 4.68 6.51
C ARG A 101 -20.02 4.56 8.00
N SER A 102 -20.59 3.56 8.67
CA SER A 102 -20.32 3.29 10.09
C SER A 102 -18.87 2.83 10.31
N ILE A 103 -18.35 1.93 9.44
CA ILE A 103 -16.94 1.49 9.49
C ILE A 103 -16.01 2.68 9.28
N VAL A 104 -16.24 3.47 8.22
CA VAL A 104 -15.43 4.66 7.91
C VAL A 104 -15.45 5.66 9.05
N SER A 105 -16.64 6.03 9.54
CA SER A 105 -16.76 7.03 10.61
C SER A 105 -16.07 6.58 11.90
N ALA A 106 -16.12 5.29 12.23
CA ALA A 106 -15.40 4.74 13.38
C ALA A 106 -13.88 4.85 13.20
N CYS A 107 -13.36 4.54 12.01
CA CYS A 107 -11.92 4.65 11.72
C CYS A 107 -11.45 6.10 11.70
N GLU A 108 -12.22 7.02 11.13
CA GLU A 108 -11.95 8.46 11.15
C GLU A 108 -11.92 9.01 12.58
N ALA A 109 -12.89 8.63 13.42
CA ALA A 109 -12.91 9.03 14.82
C ALA A 109 -11.65 8.55 15.56
N VAL A 110 -11.20 7.31 15.30
CA VAL A 110 -9.93 6.80 15.84
C VAL A 110 -8.74 7.58 15.31
N ALA A 111 -8.69 7.91 14.02
CA ALA A 111 -7.62 8.72 13.46
C ALA A 111 -7.57 10.13 14.08
N ASP A 112 -8.72 10.69 14.45
CA ASP A 112 -8.88 11.95 15.19
C ASP A 112 -8.50 11.86 16.68
N GLY A 113 -8.17 10.67 17.18
CA GLY A 113 -7.72 10.46 18.55
C GLY A 113 -8.78 9.89 19.50
N ALA A 114 -9.97 9.52 19.01
CA ALA A 114 -10.94 8.80 19.83
C ALA A 114 -10.39 7.42 20.25
N ALA A 115 -10.88 6.92 21.37
CA ALA A 115 -10.67 5.53 21.74
C ALA A 115 -11.53 4.64 20.82
N PRO A 116 -10.98 3.53 20.28
CA PRO A 116 -11.76 2.60 19.49
C PRO A 116 -12.81 1.91 20.36
N ASP A 117 -13.95 1.57 19.76
CA ASP A 117 -14.94 0.71 20.41
C ASP A 117 -14.32 -0.68 20.68
N VAL A 118 -14.73 -1.33 21.78
CA VAL A 118 -14.31 -2.68 22.14
C VAL A 118 -14.69 -3.72 21.09
N ASP A 119 -15.77 -3.44 20.34
CA ASP A 119 -16.24 -4.33 19.27
C ASP A 119 -15.69 -3.94 17.88
N CYS A 120 -14.98 -2.80 17.75
CA CYS A 120 -14.40 -2.33 16.49
C CYS A 120 -12.93 -2.75 16.35
N THR A 121 -12.67 -4.00 16.00
CA THR A 121 -11.29 -4.54 15.86
C THR A 121 -10.45 -3.82 14.80
N LEU A 122 -11.07 -3.37 13.70
CA LEU A 122 -10.40 -2.56 12.69
C LEU A 122 -9.91 -1.22 13.27
N GLY A 123 -10.76 -0.54 14.04
CA GLY A 123 -10.41 0.69 14.75
C GLY A 123 -9.37 0.45 15.84
N GLN A 124 -9.38 -0.70 16.52
CA GLN A 124 -8.35 -1.05 17.51
C GLN A 124 -6.96 -1.17 16.88
N LEU A 125 -6.83 -1.87 15.75
CA LEU A 125 -5.56 -1.96 15.06
C LEU A 125 -5.10 -0.60 14.53
N LEU A 126 -6.01 0.24 14.04
CA LEU A 126 -5.67 1.63 13.65
C LEU A 126 -5.17 2.45 14.84
N ALA A 127 -5.80 2.32 16.00
CA ALA A 127 -5.38 2.99 17.23
C ALA A 127 -3.99 2.52 17.68
N GLU A 128 -3.68 1.22 17.57
CA GLU A 128 -2.32 0.72 17.86
C GLU A 128 -1.27 1.34 16.92
N ILE A 129 -1.58 1.44 15.62
CA ILE A 129 -0.68 2.08 14.64
C ILE A 129 -0.48 3.56 14.99
N ARG A 130 -1.57 4.30 15.26
CA ARG A 130 -1.53 5.70 15.68
C ARG A 130 -0.69 5.88 16.95
N ASP A 131 -0.90 5.03 17.95
CA ASP A 131 -0.23 5.13 19.24
C ASP A 131 1.26 4.77 19.13
N GLU A 132 1.62 3.80 18.28
CA GLU A 132 3.02 3.49 17.94
C GLU A 132 3.69 4.70 17.27
N LEU A 133 3.03 5.32 16.28
CA LEU A 133 3.49 6.55 15.66
C LEU A 133 3.65 7.70 16.67
N ALA A 134 2.72 7.84 17.61
CA ALA A 134 2.73 8.88 18.64
C ALA A 134 3.92 8.82 19.61
N THR A 135 4.63 7.68 19.66
CA THR A 135 5.88 7.57 20.42
C THR A 135 7.05 8.34 19.79
N GLY A 136 6.94 8.67 18.50
CA GLY A 136 7.96 9.40 17.74
C GLY A 136 7.89 10.92 17.95
N ALA A 137 9.06 11.56 18.06
CA ALA A 137 9.18 13.00 18.33
C ALA A 137 8.61 13.93 17.24
N GLY A 138 8.15 13.39 16.11
CA GLY A 138 7.54 14.15 14.99
C GLY A 138 6.03 13.97 14.84
N PHE A 139 5.40 13.06 15.59
CA PHE A 139 4.00 12.69 15.31
C PHE A 139 3.03 13.84 15.53
N THR A 140 3.17 14.64 16.58
CA THR A 140 2.23 15.76 16.84
C THR A 140 2.15 16.75 15.68
N GLU A 141 3.27 17.00 14.99
CA GLU A 141 3.30 17.89 13.83
C GLU A 141 2.65 17.23 12.60
N TRP A 142 2.76 15.90 12.47
CA TRP A 142 2.40 15.16 11.26
C TRP A 142 1.06 14.43 11.36
N GLN A 143 0.50 14.33 12.56
CA GLN A 143 -0.79 13.72 12.81
C GLN A 143 -1.90 14.29 11.89
N PRO A 144 -1.98 15.61 11.63
CA PRO A 144 -3.00 16.14 10.71
C PRO A 144 -2.85 15.60 9.28
N VAL A 145 -1.62 15.40 8.81
CA VAL A 145 -1.33 14.86 7.48
C VAL A 145 -1.65 13.36 7.42
N TRP A 146 -1.23 12.62 8.44
CA TRP A 146 -1.55 11.19 8.56
C TRP A 146 -3.05 10.94 8.58
N ARG A 147 -3.80 11.72 9.37
CA ARG A 147 -5.26 11.66 9.41
C ARG A 147 -5.89 11.98 8.06
N GLU A 148 -5.38 12.98 7.36
CA GLU A 148 -5.88 13.36 6.03
C GLU A 148 -5.72 12.20 5.03
N GLU A 149 -4.61 11.46 5.06
CA GLU A 149 -4.46 10.28 4.21
C GLU A 149 -5.42 9.15 4.59
N VAL A 150 -5.70 8.93 5.89
CA VAL A 150 -6.74 7.98 6.33
C VAL A 150 -8.11 8.40 5.79
N HIS A 151 -8.48 9.68 5.96
CA HIS A 151 -9.75 10.22 5.48
C HIS A 151 -9.91 10.07 3.96
N ARG A 152 -8.86 10.35 3.19
CA ARG A 152 -8.86 10.23 1.73
C ARG A 152 -9.10 8.80 1.27
N MET A 153 -8.38 7.86 1.86
CA MET A 153 -8.52 6.44 1.55
C MET A 153 -9.96 5.99 1.79
N LEU A 154 -10.47 6.18 3.02
CA LEU A 154 -11.83 5.75 3.40
C LEU A 154 -12.94 6.46 2.59
N THR A 155 -12.73 7.72 2.22
CA THR A 155 -13.65 8.44 1.32
C THR A 155 -13.68 7.82 -0.07
N ALA A 156 -12.52 7.37 -0.57
CA ALA A 156 -12.42 6.69 -1.84
C ALA A 156 -13.06 5.29 -1.79
N ASP A 157 -12.97 4.58 -0.65
CA ASP A 157 -13.65 3.29 -0.43
C ASP A 157 -15.17 3.42 -0.47
N ILE A 158 -15.73 4.44 0.21
CA ILE A 158 -17.16 4.76 0.13
C ILE A 158 -17.57 4.98 -1.32
N ARG A 159 -16.81 5.79 -2.06
CA ARG A 159 -17.13 6.12 -3.45
C ARG A 159 -17.08 4.90 -4.37
N GLU A 160 -16.13 4.00 -4.17
CA GLU A 160 -16.03 2.76 -4.93
C GLU A 160 -17.18 1.79 -4.59
N TRP A 161 -17.54 1.69 -3.31
CA TRP A 161 -18.72 0.93 -2.88
C TRP A 161 -20.00 1.46 -3.52
N GLU A 162 -20.21 2.79 -3.53
CA GLU A 162 -21.36 3.42 -4.19
C GLU A 162 -21.40 3.10 -5.69
N TRP A 163 -20.25 3.13 -6.38
CA TRP A 163 -20.19 2.80 -7.81
C TRP A 163 -20.58 1.36 -8.10
N ARG A 164 -20.10 0.39 -7.31
CA ARG A 164 -20.47 -1.04 -7.45
C ARG A 164 -21.98 -1.27 -7.33
N HIS A 165 -22.66 -0.46 -6.52
CA HIS A 165 -24.10 -0.57 -6.28
C HIS A 165 -24.95 0.35 -7.17
N SER A 166 -24.31 1.20 -7.99
CA SER A 166 -24.99 2.12 -8.90
C SER A 166 -25.22 1.50 -10.28
N ALA A 167 -26.28 1.94 -10.97
CA ALA A 167 -26.53 1.52 -12.35
C ALA A 167 -25.61 2.19 -13.39
N ARG A 168 -24.80 3.17 -12.97
CA ARG A 168 -23.94 3.95 -13.86
C ARG A 168 -22.49 3.77 -13.42
N PRO A 169 -21.67 2.99 -14.15
CA PRO A 169 -20.26 2.88 -13.83
C PRO A 169 -19.55 4.23 -13.96
N PRO A 170 -18.45 4.46 -13.21
CA PRO A 170 -17.64 5.65 -13.38
C PRO A 170 -17.00 5.68 -14.76
N SER A 171 -16.62 6.87 -15.23
CA SER A 171 -15.64 6.95 -16.31
C SER A 171 -14.28 6.44 -15.84
N PHE A 172 -13.43 6.01 -16.76
CA PHE A 172 -12.07 5.57 -16.43
C PHE A 172 -11.25 6.67 -15.72
N ALA A 173 -11.44 7.95 -16.10
CA ALA A 173 -10.79 9.07 -15.43
C ALA A 173 -11.26 9.23 -13.98
N GLU A 174 -12.58 9.18 -13.73
CA GLU A 174 -13.14 9.24 -12.37
C GLU A 174 -12.64 8.08 -11.51
N TYR A 175 -12.60 6.87 -12.08
CA TYR A 175 -12.08 5.67 -11.42
C TYR A 175 -10.61 5.84 -11.01
N LEU A 176 -9.75 6.29 -11.92
CA LEU A 176 -8.33 6.47 -11.62
C LEU A 176 -8.06 7.63 -10.65
N ASP A 177 -8.88 8.69 -10.69
CA ASP A 177 -8.83 9.77 -9.70
C ASP A 177 -9.21 9.30 -8.28
N ASN A 178 -9.89 8.16 -8.16
CA ASN A 178 -10.26 7.53 -6.88
C ASN A 178 -9.23 6.50 -6.38
N ALA A 179 -8.01 6.49 -6.92
CA ALA A 179 -6.97 5.53 -6.52
C ALA A 179 -6.53 5.64 -5.05
N ASP A 180 -7.01 6.63 -4.29
CA ASP A 180 -6.78 6.77 -2.85
C ASP A 180 -7.23 5.53 -2.05
N ASN A 181 -8.20 4.77 -2.55
CA ASN A 181 -8.62 3.51 -1.94
C ASN A 181 -7.56 2.40 -1.96
N TYR A 182 -6.50 2.53 -2.78
CA TYR A 182 -5.39 1.57 -2.73
C TYR A 182 -4.56 1.72 -1.42
N GLY A 183 -4.63 2.86 -0.74
CA GLY A 183 -4.03 3.07 0.59
C GLY A 183 -2.51 3.19 0.65
N ALA A 184 -1.80 3.16 -0.48
CA ALA A 184 -0.33 3.26 -0.50
C ALA A 184 0.18 4.58 0.07
N SER A 185 -0.49 5.71 -0.20
CA SER A 185 -0.05 7.01 0.33
C SER A 185 -0.13 7.08 1.85
N PHE A 186 -1.19 6.51 2.45
CA PHE A 186 -1.32 6.35 3.90
C PHE A 186 -0.17 5.52 4.50
N VAL A 187 0.17 4.39 3.87
CA VAL A 187 1.31 3.55 4.29
C VAL A 187 2.62 4.34 4.21
N ASN A 188 2.83 5.10 3.14
CA ASN A 188 4.04 5.89 2.91
C ASN A 188 4.19 7.04 3.90
N VAL A 189 3.11 7.77 4.21
CA VAL A 189 3.12 8.79 5.27
C VAL A 189 3.41 8.16 6.63
N SER A 190 2.81 7.01 6.93
CA SER A 190 3.10 6.27 8.18
C SER A 190 4.58 5.86 8.26
N HIS A 191 5.18 5.43 7.14
CA HIS A 191 6.60 5.14 7.03
C HIS A 191 7.45 6.39 7.31
N TRP A 192 7.17 7.51 6.64
CA TRP A 192 7.97 8.72 6.78
C TRP A 192 7.87 9.35 8.18
N ILE A 193 6.77 9.21 8.91
CA ILE A 193 6.70 9.66 10.32
C ILE A 193 7.79 8.97 11.16
N VAL A 194 8.05 7.69 10.88
CA VAL A 194 9.03 6.88 11.62
C VAL A 194 10.45 7.11 11.10
N THR A 195 10.63 7.25 9.79
CA THR A 195 11.96 7.20 9.15
C THR A 195 12.47 8.56 8.66
N GLY A 196 11.58 9.53 8.52
CA GLY A 196 11.83 10.82 7.88
C GLY A 196 12.74 11.74 8.70
N ASP A 197 13.74 12.28 8.03
CA ASP A 197 14.63 13.29 8.56
C ASP A 197 14.13 14.72 8.29
N ALA A 198 14.92 15.73 8.64
CA ALA A 198 14.61 17.14 8.40
C ALA A 198 14.24 17.45 6.94
N GLN A 199 14.91 16.82 5.97
CA GLN A 199 14.66 17.05 4.54
C GLN A 199 13.32 16.46 4.12
N THR A 200 13.03 15.24 4.58
CA THR A 200 11.73 14.59 4.40
C THR A 200 10.60 15.49 4.92
N ARG A 201 10.80 16.11 6.09
CA ARG A 201 9.81 17.03 6.69
C ARG A 201 9.53 18.23 5.82
N SER A 202 10.60 18.86 5.32
CA SER A 202 10.48 20.09 4.53
C SER A 202 9.85 19.91 3.15
N HIS A 203 9.81 18.68 2.63
CA HIS A 203 9.26 18.38 1.30
C HIS A 203 8.11 17.35 1.36
N LEU A 204 7.47 17.23 2.51
CA LEU A 204 6.40 16.25 2.71
C LEU A 204 5.22 16.44 1.73
N PRO A 205 4.76 17.67 1.41
CA PRO A 205 3.71 17.86 0.40
C PRO A 205 4.09 17.32 -0.98
N GLU A 206 5.33 17.54 -1.42
CA GLU A 206 5.83 17.06 -2.71
C GLU A 206 5.99 15.53 -2.71
N LEU A 207 6.46 14.96 -1.61
CA LEU A 207 6.57 13.51 -1.43
C LEU A 207 5.19 12.83 -1.45
N ILE A 208 4.17 13.41 -0.82
CA ILE A 208 2.79 12.91 -0.87
C ILE A 208 2.22 12.99 -2.29
N ALA A 209 2.47 14.09 -3.00
CA ALA A 209 2.05 14.22 -4.40
C ALA A 209 2.67 13.12 -5.27
N ALA A 210 3.98 12.87 -5.15
CA ALA A 210 4.65 11.78 -5.86
C ALA A 210 4.15 10.39 -5.40
N SER A 211 3.86 10.22 -4.12
CA SER A 211 3.27 8.98 -3.59
C SER A 211 1.91 8.65 -4.20
N ARG A 212 1.06 9.66 -4.41
CA ARG A 212 -0.25 9.48 -5.08
C ARG A 212 -0.11 9.15 -6.56
N GLU A 213 0.93 9.64 -7.24
CA GLU A 213 1.27 9.19 -8.59
C GLU A 213 1.68 7.72 -8.60
N VAL A 214 2.53 7.30 -7.65
CA VAL A 214 2.89 5.88 -7.47
C VAL A 214 1.65 5.04 -7.18
N GLN A 215 0.76 5.48 -6.29
CA GLN A 215 -0.47 4.77 -5.97
C GLN A 215 -1.36 4.49 -7.19
N ARG A 216 -1.49 5.45 -8.12
CA ARG A 216 -2.21 5.24 -9.39
C ARG A 216 -1.53 4.19 -10.27
N ILE A 217 -0.19 4.18 -10.32
CA ILE A 217 0.59 3.14 -11.01
C ILE A 217 0.31 1.77 -10.37
N LEU A 218 0.30 1.69 -9.04
CA LEU A 218 0.05 0.46 -8.30
C LEU A 218 -1.38 -0.06 -8.56
N ARG A 219 -2.38 0.83 -8.55
CA ARG A 219 -3.78 0.50 -8.84
C ARG A 219 -3.92 -0.11 -10.23
N LEU A 220 -3.42 0.55 -11.27
CA LEU A 220 -3.50 0.02 -12.64
C LEU A 220 -2.71 -1.29 -12.81
N SER A 221 -1.58 -1.43 -12.12
CA SER A 221 -0.81 -2.68 -12.13
C SER A 221 -1.56 -3.82 -11.44
N ASN A 222 -2.27 -3.54 -10.35
CA ASN A 222 -3.12 -4.50 -9.66
C ASN A 222 -4.27 -4.90 -10.58
N ASP A 223 -5.02 -3.94 -11.14
CA ASP A 223 -6.16 -4.21 -12.04
C ASP A 223 -5.81 -5.14 -13.21
N LEU A 224 -4.63 -4.95 -13.80
CA LEU A 224 -4.14 -5.81 -14.89
C LEU A 224 -3.89 -7.25 -14.45
N ALA A 225 -3.45 -7.45 -13.21
CA ALA A 225 -3.13 -8.75 -12.63
C ALA A 225 -4.35 -9.45 -12.01
N SER A 226 -5.30 -8.69 -11.48
CA SER A 226 -6.46 -9.19 -10.73
C SER A 226 -7.74 -9.35 -11.55
N TYR A 227 -7.74 -8.93 -12.82
CA TYR A 227 -8.94 -8.87 -13.66
C TYR A 227 -9.87 -10.08 -13.56
N GLU A 228 -9.35 -11.30 -13.70
CA GLU A 228 -10.19 -12.51 -13.68
C GLU A 228 -10.82 -12.76 -12.29
N ARG A 229 -10.13 -12.40 -11.21
CA ARG A 229 -10.67 -12.46 -9.85
C ARG A 229 -11.73 -11.39 -9.63
N ASP A 230 -11.46 -10.16 -10.03
CA ASP A 230 -12.34 -9.03 -9.75
C ASP A 230 -13.68 -9.22 -10.48
N ILE A 231 -13.66 -9.70 -11.72
CA ILE A 231 -14.87 -10.06 -12.47
C ILE A 231 -15.67 -11.17 -11.76
N ARG A 232 -15.01 -12.22 -11.28
CA ARG A 232 -15.67 -13.31 -10.54
C ARG A 232 -16.31 -12.82 -9.25
N SER A 233 -15.73 -11.82 -8.63
CA SER A 233 -16.12 -11.29 -7.33
C SER A 233 -17.10 -10.10 -7.43
N GLY A 234 -17.33 -9.58 -8.65
CA GLY A 234 -18.21 -8.44 -8.90
C GLY A 234 -17.58 -7.08 -8.58
N ASP A 235 -16.25 -7.03 -8.46
CA ASP A 235 -15.52 -5.81 -8.12
C ASP A 235 -15.22 -4.95 -9.35
N LEU A 236 -14.97 -3.66 -9.12
CA LEU A 236 -14.60 -2.74 -10.19
C LEU A 236 -13.13 -2.94 -10.57
N ASN A 237 -12.86 -2.85 -11.87
CA ASN A 237 -11.53 -3.00 -12.44
C ASN A 237 -11.42 -2.08 -13.66
N ALA A 238 -10.26 -1.45 -13.89
CA ALA A 238 -10.05 -0.58 -15.05
C ALA A 238 -10.44 -1.22 -16.39
N LEU A 239 -10.26 -2.53 -16.54
CA LEU A 239 -10.57 -3.29 -17.77
C LEU A 239 -12.08 -3.49 -18.00
N LEU A 240 -12.93 -3.14 -17.02
CA LEU A 240 -14.38 -3.02 -17.22
C LEU A 240 -14.78 -1.70 -17.90
N LEU A 241 -13.89 -0.70 -17.86
CA LEU A 241 -14.19 0.68 -18.26
C LEU A 241 -13.55 1.03 -19.61
N VAL A 242 -12.36 0.49 -19.89
CA VAL A 242 -11.59 0.70 -21.12
C VAL A 242 -10.86 -0.59 -21.50
N ASP A 243 -10.31 -0.64 -22.71
CA ASP A 243 -9.54 -1.81 -23.15
C ASP A 243 -8.14 -1.89 -22.49
N ARG A 244 -7.53 -3.07 -22.62
CA ARG A 244 -6.21 -3.36 -22.04
C ARG A 244 -5.09 -2.49 -22.63
N GLU A 245 -5.21 -2.05 -23.88
CA GLU A 245 -4.21 -1.20 -24.50
C GLU A 245 -4.18 0.17 -23.84
N GLU A 246 -5.36 0.75 -23.58
CA GLU A 246 -5.53 2.01 -22.87
C GLU A 246 -5.02 1.93 -21.43
N VAL A 247 -5.39 0.90 -20.65
CA VAL A 247 -4.86 0.70 -19.29
C VAL A 247 -3.34 0.59 -19.30
N SER A 248 -2.79 -0.21 -20.22
CA SER A 248 -1.34 -0.40 -20.34
C SER A 248 -0.62 0.88 -20.78
N ARG A 249 -1.25 1.70 -21.62
CA ARG A 249 -0.71 3.00 -22.05
C ARG A 249 -0.67 3.97 -20.87
N GLN A 250 -1.76 4.09 -20.12
CA GLN A 250 -1.86 4.95 -18.95
C GLN A 250 -0.86 4.56 -17.86
N LEU A 251 -0.66 3.25 -17.64
CA LEU A 251 0.37 2.75 -16.75
C LEU A 251 1.78 3.18 -17.20
N ARG A 252 2.12 3.02 -18.48
CA ARG A 252 3.43 3.44 -19.01
C ARG A 252 3.65 4.96 -18.95
N ASP A 253 2.62 5.73 -19.30
CA ASP A 253 2.68 7.19 -19.26
C ASP A 253 2.81 7.69 -17.81
N GLY A 254 2.07 7.09 -16.88
CA GLY A 254 2.18 7.35 -15.44
C GLY A 254 3.56 7.01 -14.88
N ILE A 255 4.13 5.85 -15.23
CA ILE A 255 5.50 5.47 -14.84
C ILE A 255 6.52 6.51 -15.33
N ARG A 256 6.39 6.99 -16.57
CA ARG A 256 7.30 8.00 -17.12
C ARG A 256 7.18 9.33 -16.38
N ALA A 257 5.95 9.81 -16.16
CA ALA A 257 5.71 11.05 -15.44
C ALA A 257 6.25 10.98 -14.00
N CYS A 258 6.01 9.86 -13.32
CA CYS A 258 6.54 9.60 -11.99
C CYS A 258 8.08 9.58 -11.99
N GLN A 259 8.72 8.95 -12.97
CA GLN A 259 10.19 8.98 -13.09
C GLN A 259 10.74 10.40 -13.24
N ASP A 260 10.10 11.24 -14.06
CA ASP A 260 10.51 12.64 -14.26
C ASP A 260 10.35 13.46 -12.95
N HIS A 261 9.25 13.25 -12.23
CA HIS A 261 8.99 13.89 -10.94
C HIS A 261 9.99 13.42 -9.87
N LEU A 262 10.22 12.11 -9.74
CA LEU A 262 11.17 11.54 -8.81
C LEU A 262 12.61 11.99 -9.08
N HIS A 263 12.99 12.18 -10.35
CA HIS A 263 14.32 12.73 -10.69
C HIS A 263 14.50 14.16 -10.16
N THR A 264 13.43 14.96 -10.15
CA THR A 264 13.45 16.30 -9.55
C THR A 264 13.59 16.22 -8.02
N LEU A 265 12.83 15.31 -7.39
CA LEU A 265 12.88 15.09 -5.95
C LEU A 265 14.20 14.48 -5.47
N GLU A 266 14.91 13.74 -6.31
CA GLU A 266 16.21 13.15 -5.96
C GLU A 266 17.24 14.21 -5.53
N VAL A 267 17.10 15.44 -6.02
CA VAL A 267 17.98 16.57 -5.66
C VAL A 267 17.80 17.00 -4.20
N THR A 268 16.57 16.96 -3.69
CA THR A 268 16.24 17.48 -2.35
C THR A 268 15.97 16.38 -1.31
N CYS A 269 15.42 15.25 -1.74
CA CYS A 269 15.05 14.09 -0.93
C CYS A 269 15.49 12.77 -1.61
N PRO A 270 16.80 12.52 -1.79
CA PRO A 270 17.30 11.39 -2.59
C PRO A 270 16.84 10.02 -2.08
N ARG A 271 16.78 9.83 -0.75
CA ARG A 271 16.35 8.55 -0.17
C ARG A 271 14.87 8.29 -0.43
N GLU A 272 14.03 9.32 -0.32
CA GLU A 272 12.58 9.17 -0.41
C GLU A 272 12.12 9.13 -1.87
N ALA A 273 12.84 9.79 -2.77
CA ALA A 273 12.72 9.57 -4.21
C ALA A 273 13.07 8.12 -4.58
N LEU A 274 14.17 7.58 -4.02
CA LEU A 274 14.56 6.18 -4.22
C LEU A 274 13.53 5.21 -3.62
N TYR A 275 12.96 5.52 -2.45
CA TYR A 275 11.89 4.76 -1.82
C TYR A 275 10.70 4.60 -2.77
N LEU A 276 10.16 5.70 -3.29
CA LEU A 276 9.01 5.71 -4.20
C LEU A 276 9.31 5.01 -5.54
N ALA A 277 10.54 5.19 -6.06
CA ALA A 277 10.97 4.48 -7.27
C ALA A 277 11.00 2.96 -7.06
N ARG A 278 11.45 2.51 -5.88
CA ARG A 278 11.47 1.09 -5.52
C ARG A 278 10.08 0.55 -5.25
N GLU A 279 9.17 1.33 -4.67
CA GLU A 279 7.76 0.97 -4.50
C GLU A 279 7.08 0.68 -5.84
N ALA A 280 7.17 1.63 -6.78
CA ALA A 280 6.63 1.46 -8.12
C ALA A 280 7.26 0.26 -8.84
N GLY A 281 8.59 0.13 -8.79
CA GLY A 281 9.33 -0.94 -9.48
C GLY A 281 9.10 -2.33 -8.89
N PHE A 282 9.13 -2.45 -7.56
CA PHE A 282 8.92 -3.74 -6.88
C PHE A 282 7.50 -4.23 -7.11
N THR A 283 6.49 -3.38 -6.88
CA THR A 283 5.10 -3.78 -6.93
C THR A 283 4.65 -4.12 -8.35
N THR A 284 5.06 -3.34 -9.35
CA THR A 284 4.79 -3.68 -10.76
C THR A 284 5.46 -5.00 -11.17
N GLY A 285 6.72 -5.21 -10.75
CA GLY A 285 7.43 -6.48 -10.99
C GLY A 285 6.80 -7.67 -10.27
N PHE A 286 6.33 -7.47 -9.04
CA PHE A 286 5.64 -8.48 -8.25
C PHE A 286 4.34 -8.92 -8.94
N TYR A 287 3.51 -7.97 -9.37
CA TYR A 287 2.24 -8.26 -10.07
C TYR A 287 2.41 -8.97 -11.43
N HIS A 288 3.56 -8.83 -12.10
CA HIS A 288 3.85 -9.65 -13.28
C HIS A 288 4.02 -11.16 -12.94
N GLY A 289 4.47 -11.48 -11.73
CA GLY A 289 4.79 -12.85 -11.29
C GLY A 289 3.80 -13.47 -10.29
N ALA A 290 3.10 -12.68 -9.49
CA ALA A 290 2.25 -13.10 -8.37
C ALA A 290 1.17 -12.04 -8.07
N ASP A 291 0.23 -12.36 -7.18
CA ASP A 291 -0.75 -11.41 -6.63
C ASP A 291 -0.75 -11.55 -5.11
N TYR A 292 -0.90 -10.44 -4.37
CA TYR A 292 -0.90 -10.45 -2.90
C TYR A 292 -2.03 -11.30 -2.35
N TRP A 293 -3.19 -11.30 -2.99
CA TRP A 293 -4.34 -12.09 -2.54
C TRP A 293 -4.28 -13.56 -2.95
N GLY A 294 -3.30 -13.94 -3.79
CA GLY A 294 -3.08 -15.30 -4.25
C GLY A 294 -4.27 -15.89 -5.02
N ASP A 295 -4.23 -15.87 -6.35
CA ASP A 295 -5.00 -16.85 -7.11
C ASP A 295 -4.21 -18.18 -7.13
N SER A 296 -4.79 -19.21 -6.53
CA SER A 296 -4.42 -20.59 -6.79
C SER A 296 -4.66 -20.89 -8.27
N GLU A 297 -3.59 -21.30 -8.96
CA GLU A 297 -3.50 -21.70 -10.38
C GLU A 297 -2.94 -20.62 -11.33
N ARG A 298 -1.62 -20.67 -11.53
CA ARG A 298 -1.03 -20.58 -12.89
C ARG A 298 -0.61 -21.98 -13.31
#